data_AF-A0A0F9FVC7-F1
#
_entry.id   AF-A0A0F9FVC7-F1
#
_cell.length_a   1.000
_cell.length_b   1.000
_cell.length_c   1.000
_cell.angle_alpha   90.00
_cell.angle_beta   90.00
_cell.angle_gamma   90.00
#
_symmetry.space_group_name_H-M   'P 1'
#
loop_
_entity.id
_entity.type
_entity.pdbx_description
1 polymer ?
#
loop_
_entity_poly.entity_id
_entity_poly.type
_entity_poly.pdbx_seq_one_letter_code
_entity_poly.pdbx_strand_id
1 'polypeptide(L)' 'CRSHTDLQVTTGSMPKCIVVRVNDRGPYCEYPGSYYYSCKAERDMDLSEGAAEALGFKTEGVVTLDARYLYVPEP' A
#
# COMPACT_ATOMS: atom_id res chain seq x y z
N CYS A 1 7.16 -18.71 -14.13
CA CYS A 1 6.37 -17.53 -14.52
C CYS A 1 5.94 -16.79 -13.27
N ARG A 2 6.21 -15.49 -13.14
CA ARG A 2 5.65 -14.69 -12.03
C ARG A 2 4.23 -14.29 -12.42
N SER A 3 3.25 -14.63 -11.60
CA SER A 3 1.84 -14.32 -11.85
C SER A 3 1.33 -13.19 -10.94
N HIS A 4 2.23 -12.34 -10.46
CA HIS A 4 1.93 -11.31 -9.47
C HIS A 4 2.60 -9.99 -9.83
N THR A 5 2.02 -8.89 -9.39
CA THR A 5 2.57 -7.54 -9.55
C THR A 5 3.43 -7.19 -8.35
N ASP A 6 4.64 -6.68 -8.59
CA ASP A 6 5.55 -6.17 -7.56
C ASP A 6 5.65 -4.64 -7.67
N LEU A 7 5.52 -3.95 -6.53
CA LEU A 7 5.67 -2.50 -6.40
C LEU A 7 6.89 -2.18 -5.52
N GLN A 8 7.67 -1.18 -5.88
CA GLN A 8 8.56 -0.51 -4.93
C GLN A 8 7.81 0.64 -4.28
N VAL A 9 7.84 0.70 -2.95
CA VAL A 9 7.18 1.73 -2.14
C VAL A 9 8.19 2.49 -1.32
N THR A 10 8.05 3.81 -1.27
CA THR A 10 8.93 4.76 -0.56
C THR A 10 8.12 5.75 0.27
N THR A 11 8.60 6.10 1.46
CA THR A 11 8.02 7.19 2.25
C THR A 11 8.67 8.52 1.85
N GLY A 12 7.88 9.60 1.76
CA GLY A 12 8.40 10.92 1.34
C GLY A 12 9.40 11.55 2.31
N SER A 13 9.40 11.11 3.58
CA SER A 13 10.25 11.68 4.64
C SER A 13 11.50 10.84 4.97
N MET A 14 11.59 9.58 4.51
CA MET A 14 12.76 8.72 4.77
C MET A 14 13.13 7.93 3.51
N PRO A 15 14.44 7.72 3.22
CA PRO A 15 14.90 6.95 2.07
C PRO A 15 14.63 5.43 2.20
N LYS A 16 13.68 5.02 3.05
CA LYS A 16 13.30 3.61 3.22
C LYS A 16 12.43 3.22 2.05
N CYS A 17 12.93 2.25 1.27
CA CYS A 17 12.18 1.62 0.20
C CYS A 17 12.03 0.13 0.49
N ILE A 18 10.85 -0.40 0.19
CA ILE A 18 10.58 -1.84 0.24
C ILE A 18 9.93 -2.29 -1.06
N VAL A 19 10.01 -3.58 -1.35
CA VAL A 19 9.25 -4.20 -2.44
C VAL A 19 8.06 -4.93 -1.81
N VAL A 20 6.87 -4.67 -2.33
CA VAL A 20 5.62 -5.32 -1.91
C VAL A 20 5.00 -6.05 -3.09
N ARG A 21 4.31 -7.14 -2.81
CA ARG A 21 3.52 -7.91 -3.78
C ARG A 21 2.06 -7.51 -3.65
N VAL A 22 1.43 -7.16 -4.77
CA VAL A 22 -0.02 -6.99 -4.82
C VAL A 22 -0.68 -8.37 -4.76
N ASN A 23 -1.50 -8.60 -3.74
CA ASN A 23 -2.22 -9.86 -3.52
C ASN A 23 -3.73 -9.68 -3.30
N ASP A 24 -4.23 -8.44 -3.23
CA ASP A 24 -5.64 -8.12 -3.04
C ASP A 24 -6.01 -6.84 -3.81
N ARG A 25 -7.32 -6.61 -3.97
CA ARG A 25 -7.92 -5.37 -4.49
C ARG A 25 -8.27 -4.43 -3.32
N GLY A 26 -8.83 -3.27 -3.65
CA GLY A 26 -9.07 -2.18 -2.71
C GLY A 26 -8.05 -1.05 -2.92
N PRO A 27 -7.96 -0.10 -1.98
CA PRO A 27 -8.72 0.02 -0.74
C PRO A 27 -10.22 0.22 -0.99
N TYR A 28 -11.07 -0.34 -0.13
CA TYR A 28 -12.53 -0.23 -0.28
C TYR A 28 -13.09 0.92 0.56
N CYS A 29 -13.89 1.77 -0.10
CA CYS A 29 -14.56 2.91 0.51
C CYS A 29 -15.83 2.49 1.29
N GLU A 30 -16.55 1.46 0.79
CA GLU A 30 -17.89 1.08 1.27
C GLU A 30 -17.95 -0.39 1.67
N TYR A 31 -17.17 -0.80 2.67
CA TYR A 31 -17.27 -2.15 3.24
C TYR A 31 -17.94 -2.09 4.62
N PRO A 32 -18.81 -3.04 5.02
CA PRO A 32 -19.30 -3.13 6.39
C PRO A 32 -18.12 -3.32 7.36
N GLY A 33 -17.69 -2.23 8.00
CA GLY A 33 -16.43 -2.14 8.77
C GLY A 33 -15.55 -0.93 8.43
N SER A 34 -15.80 -0.25 7.29
CA SER A 34 -15.12 0.99 6.88
C SER A 34 -15.53 2.23 7.71
N TYR A 35 -16.30 2.04 8.80
CA TYR A 35 -16.69 3.10 9.73
C TYR A 35 -15.49 3.90 10.27
N TYR A 36 -14.32 3.26 10.33
CA TYR A 36 -13.06 3.86 10.77
C TYR A 36 -12.34 4.66 9.66
N TYR A 37 -12.71 4.49 8.39
CA TYR A 37 -12.03 5.08 7.23
C TYR A 37 -13.05 5.68 6.26
N SER A 38 -13.52 6.89 6.57
CA SER A 38 -14.50 7.59 5.72
C SER A 38 -13.95 7.85 4.32
N CYS A 39 -14.79 7.75 3.28
CA CYS A 39 -14.48 8.05 1.88
C CYS A 39 -14.06 9.51 1.60
N LYS A 40 -13.86 10.33 2.65
CA LYS A 40 -13.48 11.73 2.55
C LYS A 40 -11.99 11.92 2.27
N ALA A 41 -11.18 10.89 2.51
CA ALA A 41 -9.76 10.85 2.17
C ALA A 41 -9.54 9.76 1.12
N GLU A 42 -9.07 10.16 -0.06
CA GLU A 42 -8.67 9.23 -1.12
C GLU A 42 -7.51 8.37 -0.60
N ARG A 43 -7.62 7.05 -0.78
CA ARG A 43 -6.58 6.08 -0.43
C ARG A 43 -6.26 5.28 -1.67
N ASP A 44 -4.97 5.13 -1.96
CA ASP A 44 -4.52 4.41 -3.16
C ASP A 44 -4.18 2.94 -2.88
N MET A 45 -3.77 2.61 -1.66
CA MET A 45 -3.35 1.26 -1.29
C MET A 45 -3.48 0.98 0.20
N ASP A 46 -3.71 -0.29 0.55
CA ASP A 46 -3.58 -0.82 1.90
C ASP A 46 -2.34 -1.73 1.96
N LEU A 47 -1.57 -1.63 3.04
CA LEU A 47 -0.32 -2.37 3.25
C LEU A 47 -0.42 -3.26 4.48
N SER A 48 0.26 -4.42 4.43
CA SER A 48 0.40 -5.30 5.59
C SER A 48 1.12 -4.60 6.76
N GLU A 49 0.86 -5.05 7.99
CA GLU A 49 1.50 -4.51 9.20
C GLU A 49 3.04 -4.52 9.10
N GLY A 50 3.63 -5.58 8.57
CA GLY A 50 5.08 -5.69 8.39
C GLY A 50 5.64 -4.68 7.37
N ALA A 51 4.87 -4.37 6.31
CA ALA A 51 5.24 -3.33 5.36
C ALA A 51 5.17 -1.94 6.01
N ALA A 52 4.14 -1.69 6.82
CA ALA A 52 4.00 -0.43 7.56
C ALA A 52 5.13 -0.23 8.58
N GLU A 53 5.54 -1.29 9.27
CA GLU A 53 6.67 -1.26 10.20
C GLU A 53 8.00 -1.00 9.49
N ALA A 54 8.24 -1.67 8.36
CA ALA A 54 9.46 -1.48 7.58
C ALA A 54 9.58 -0.06 6.99
N LEU A 55 8.45 0.51 6.56
CA LEU A 55 8.36 1.90 6.09
C LEU A 55 8.34 2.92 7.24
N GLY A 56 8.08 2.47 8.47
CA GLY A 56 8.12 3.29 9.68
C GLY A 56 6.91 4.19 9.88
N PHE A 57 5.70 3.73 9.47
CA PHE A 57 4.45 4.46 9.67
C PHE A 57 3.37 3.69 10.46
N LYS A 58 3.75 2.56 11.08
CA LYS A 58 2.82 1.68 11.80
C LYS A 58 1.97 2.41 12.85
N THR A 59 2.54 3.42 13.52
CA THR A 59 1.87 4.19 14.58
C THR A 59 0.99 5.33 14.05
N GLU A 60 1.35 5.87 12.89
CA GLU A 60 0.69 6.98 12.20
C GLU A 60 -0.61 6.52 11.52
N GLY A 61 -0.66 5.24 11.14
CA GLY A 61 -1.81 4.60 10.51
C GLY A 61 -1.96 4.94 9.03
N VAL A 62 -1.87 6.22 8.65
CA VAL A 62 -1.96 6.70 7.26
C VAL A 62 -0.85 7.70 6.95
N VAL A 63 -0.19 7.52 5.81
CA VAL A 63 0.87 8.41 5.30
C VAL A 63 0.83 8.52 3.78
N THR A 64 1.43 9.57 3.23
CA THR A 64 1.69 9.68 1.79
C THR A 64 2.92 8.86 1.40
N LEU A 65 2.78 8.09 0.33
CA LEU A 65 3.81 7.20 -0.21
C LEU A 65 4.01 7.46 -1.70
N ASP A 66 5.21 7.21 -2.18
CA ASP A 66 5.50 7.06 -3.61
C ASP A 66 5.57 5.57 -3.93
N ALA A 67 4.90 5.16 -5.02
CA ALA A 67 4.92 3.77 -5.48
C ALA A 67 5.22 3.68 -6.97
N ARG A 68 6.01 2.68 -7.37
CA ARG A 68 6.26 2.37 -8.79
C ARG A 68 6.24 0.88 -9.08
N TYR A 69 5.72 0.52 -10.25
CA TYR A 69 5.73 -0.86 -10.73
C TYR A 69 7.16 -1.31 -11.02
N LEU A 70 7.55 -2.46 -10.47
CA LEU A 70 8.77 -3.17 -10.83
C LEU A 70 8.49 -4.29 -11.82
N TYR A 71 7.31 -4.92 -11.70
CA TYR A 71 6.88 -5.99 -12.58
C TYR A 71 5.36 -6.04 -12.65
N VAL A 72 4.82 -6.16 -13.85
CA VAL A 72 3.41 -6.44 -14.15
C VAL A 72 3.40 -7.66 -15.07
N PRO A 73 2.71 -8.76 -14.71
CA PRO A 73 2.60 -9.91 -15.60
C PRO A 73 1.87 -9.54 -16.89
N GLU A 74 2.30 -10.09 -18.02
CA GLU A 74 1.61 -9.92 -19.30
C GLU A 74 0.19 -10.50 -19.22
N PRO A 75 -0.82 -9.83 -19.80
CA PRO A 75 -2.23 -10.23 -19.73
C PRO A 75 -2.55 -11.53 -20.48
#